data_AF-A0A402ASG9-F1
#
_entry.id   AF-A0A402ASG9-F1
#
_cell.length_a   1.000
_cell.length_b   1.000
_cell.length_c   1.000
_cell.angle_alpha   90.00
_cell.angle_beta   90.00
_cell.angle_gamma   90.00
#
_symmetry.space_group_name_H-M   'P 1'
#
loop_
_entity.id
_entity.type
_entity.pdbx_description
1 polymer ?
#
loop_
_entity_poly.entity_id
_entity_poly.type
_entity_poly.pdbx_seq_one_letter_code
_entity_poly.pdbx_strand_id
1 'polypeptide(L)'
;MILDNLSIHLGPRVKEAIEAKGCQLLFLPAYSPDFSPIEGAFSKLNTILRRVGARTREALQEAIIDALPCITAQDALGWFLHCGYPAPSVHQRAQPLSTPL
;
A
#
# COMPACT_ATOMS: atom_id res chain seq x y z
N MET A 1 -0.65 1.59 -8.44
CA MET A 1 0.21 0.77 -7.58
C MET A 1 1.56 1.45 -7.47
N ILE A 2 2.05 1.64 -6.25
CA ILE A 2 3.39 2.18 -5.98
C ILE A 2 4.23 1.02 -5.45
N LEU A 3 5.34 0.70 -6.11
CA LEU A 3 6.28 -0.35 -5.68
C LEU A 3 7.69 0.23 -5.60
N ASP A 4 8.52 -0.35 -4.73
CA ASP A 4 9.95 -0.05 -4.75
C ASP A 4 10.63 -0.67 -6.00
N ASN A 5 11.91 -0.35 -6.19
CA ASN A 5 12.68 -0.78 -7.35
C ASN A 5 13.41 -2.12 -7.15
N LEU A 6 12.93 -3.00 -6.26
CA LEU A 6 13.53 -4.33 -6.11
C LEU A 6 13.35 -5.15 -7.40
N SER A 7 14.37 -5.90 -7.78
CA SER A 7 14.40 -6.66 -9.06
C SER A 7 13.22 -7.63 -9.23
N ILE A 8 12.66 -8.13 -8.14
CA ILE A 8 11.47 -8.98 -8.13
C ILE A 8 10.18 -8.26 -8.59
N HIS A 9 10.12 -6.93 -8.49
CA HIS A 9 8.96 -6.13 -8.91
C HIS A 9 9.05 -5.65 -10.36
N LEU A 10 10.23 -5.73 -10.98
CA LEU A 10 10.49 -5.26 -12.34
C LEU A 10 10.13 -6.29 -13.42
N GLY A 11 9.58 -7.43 -13.03
CA GLY A 11 9.19 -8.48 -13.98
C GLY A 11 8.01 -8.04 -14.88
N PRO A 12 8.02 -8.36 -16.19
CA PRO A 12 6.97 -7.97 -17.12
C PRO A 12 5.58 -8.47 -16.68
N ARG A 13 5.53 -9.66 -16.07
CA ARG A 13 4.29 -10.24 -15.52
C ARG A 13 3.64 -9.39 -14.43
N VAL A 14 4.43 -8.69 -13.62
CA VAL A 14 3.92 -7.80 -12.55
C VAL A 14 3.21 -6.60 -13.19
N LYS A 15 3.85 -5.99 -14.19
CA LYS A 15 3.28 -4.88 -14.93
C LYS A 15 1.99 -5.28 -15.64
N GLU A 16 2.02 -6.37 -16.41
CA GLU A 16 0.85 -6.89 -17.14
C GLU A 16 -0.33 -7.18 -16.20
N ALA A 17 -0.09 -7.82 -15.06
CA ALA A 17 -1.13 -8.15 -14.10
C ALA A 17 -1.77 -6.90 -13.47
N ILE A 18 -0.99 -5.85 -13.24
CA ILE A 18 -1.47 -4.60 -12.65
C ILE A 18 -2.25 -3.79 -13.70
N GLU A 19 -1.71 -3.65 -14.91
CA GLU A 19 -2.36 -2.91 -16.01
C GLU A 19 -3.65 -3.59 -16.48
N ALA A 20 -3.72 -4.92 -16.46
CA ALA A 20 -4.96 -5.68 -16.74
C ALA A 20 -6.11 -5.39 -15.76
N LYS A 21 -5.82 -4.78 -14.60
CA LYS A 21 -6.83 -4.32 -13.63
C LYS A 21 -7.18 -2.83 -13.77
N GLY A 22 -6.66 -2.15 -14.81
CA GLY A 22 -6.85 -0.71 -15.01
C GLY A 22 -6.01 0.15 -14.06
N CYS A 23 -5.02 -0.44 -13.38
CA CYS A 23 -4.13 0.27 -12.48
C CYS A 23 -2.87 0.72 -13.21
N GLN A 24 -2.37 1.91 -12.88
CA GLN A 24 -1.03 2.33 -13.29
C GLN A 24 0.02 1.81 -12.31
N LEU A 25 1.21 1.50 -12.81
CA LEU A 25 2.36 1.08 -12.01
C LEU A 25 3.40 2.21 -11.94
N LEU A 26 3.74 2.64 -10.73
CA LEU A 26 4.76 3.64 -10.44
C LEU A 26 5.86 3.00 -9.60
N PHE A 27 7.10 3.06 -10.10
CA PHE A 27 8.28 2.60 -9.36
C PHE A 27 8.94 3.77 -8.65
N LEU A 28 9.30 3.58 -7.39
CA LEU A 28 10.04 4.58 -6.63
C LEU A 28 11.50 4.68 -7.12
N PRO A 29 12.12 5.87 -7.07
CA PRO A 29 13.55 5.98 -7.27
C PRO A 29 14.31 5.15 -6.21
N ALA A 30 15.51 4.70 -6.56
CA ALA A 30 16.32 3.91 -5.62
C ALA A 30 16.53 4.68 -4.31
N TYR A 31 16.43 3.96 -3.18
CA TYR A 31 16.61 4.51 -1.83
C TYR A 31 15.75 5.74 -1.51
N SER A 32 14.49 5.74 -1.97
CA SER A 32 13.53 6.81 -1.65
C SER A 32 12.44 6.36 -0.67
N PRO A 33 12.79 6.01 0.59
CA PRO A 33 11.81 5.59 1.58
C PRO A 33 10.79 6.70 1.89
N ASP A 34 11.17 7.97 1.72
CA ASP A 34 10.30 9.14 1.93
C ASP A 34 9.09 9.17 0.97
N PHE A 35 9.15 8.44 -0.14
CA PHE A 35 8.05 8.31 -1.11
C PHE A 35 7.26 7.00 -0.95
N SER A 36 7.48 6.24 0.13
CA SER A 36 6.85 4.94 0.32
C SER A 36 5.82 4.98 1.46
N PRO A 37 4.50 5.10 1.16
CA PRO A 37 3.47 5.23 2.19
C PRO A 37 3.38 4.01 3.12
N ILE A 38 3.84 2.83 2.67
CA ILE A 38 3.81 1.59 3.45
C ILE A 38 4.78 1.63 4.64
N GLU A 39 5.81 2.48 4.61
CA GLU A 39 6.75 2.65 5.73
C GLU A 39 6.04 3.13 7.00
N GLY A 40 5.05 4.03 6.85
CA GLY A 40 4.20 4.49 7.97
C GLY A 40 3.41 3.34 8.60
N ALA A 41 2.86 2.46 7.76
CA ALA A 41 2.14 1.27 8.21
C ALA A 41 3.07 0.29 8.95
N PHE A 42 4.25 0.00 8.40
CA PHE A 42 5.24 -0.86 9.06
C PHE A 42 5.75 -0.27 10.37
N SER A 43 6.00 1.04 10.44
CA SER A 43 6.42 1.72 11.67
C SER A 43 5.37 1.58 12.78
N LYS A 44 4.09 1.78 12.46
CA LYS A 44 2.97 1.61 13.41
C LYS A 44 2.83 0.17 13.87
N LEU A 45 2.83 -0.79 12.95
CA LEU A 45 2.77 -2.22 13.28
C LEU A 45 3.96 -2.65 14.15
N ASN A 46 5.18 -2.29 13.75
CA ASN A 46 6.39 -2.64 14.49
C ASN A 46 6.35 -2.08 15.92
N THR A 47 5.79 -0.89 16.13
CA THR A 47 5.61 -0.31 17.46
C THR A 47 4.68 -1.17 18.32
N ILE A 48 3.56 -1.62 17.76
CA ILE A 48 2.60 -2.50 18.46
C ILE A 48 3.26 -3.86 18.77
N LEU A 49 3.87 -4.50 17.78
CA LEU A 49 4.50 -5.81 17.91
C LEU A 49 5.66 -5.80 18.91
N ARG A 50 6.46 -4.73 18.94
CA ARG A 50 7.54 -4.56 19.93
C ARG A 50 7.00 -4.48 21.37
N ARG A 51 5.81 -3.89 21.57
CA ARG A 51 5.13 -3.86 22.87
C ARG A 51 4.59 -5.23 23.28
N VAL A 52 4.03 -5.99 22.33
CA VAL A 52 3.56 -7.36 22.58
C VAL A 52 4.73 -8.28 22.96
N GLY A 53 5.88 -8.13 22.30
CA GLY A 53 7.09 -8.85 22.69
C GLY A 53 7.01 -10.37 22.48
N ALA A 54 6.25 -10.83 21.49
CA ALA A 54 6.13 -12.25 21.15
C ALA A 54 7.52 -12.91 20.91
N ARG A 55 7.65 -14.16 21.34
CA ARG A 55 8.91 -14.94 21.25
C ARG A 55 8.78 -16.26 20.48
N THR A 56 7.60 -16.54 19.93
CA THR A 56 7.34 -17.65 19.03
C THR A 56 6.76 -17.13 17.72
N ARG A 57 6.89 -17.93 16.65
CA ARG A 57 6.36 -17.56 15.34
C ARG A 57 4.84 -17.47 15.39
N GLU A 58 4.19 -18.41 16.06
CA GLU A 58 2.74 -18.50 16.20
C GLU A 58 2.21 -17.27 16.95
N ALA A 59 2.81 -16.91 18.08
CA ALA A 59 2.41 -15.72 18.84
C ALA A 59 2.66 -14.42 18.07
N LEU A 60 3.72 -14.36 17.24
CA LEU A 60 3.97 -13.20 16.38
C LEU A 60 2.91 -13.09 15.28
N GLN A 61 2.48 -14.21 14.68
CA GLN A 61 1.43 -14.22 13.67
C GLN A 61 0.10 -13.73 14.24
N GLU A 62 -0.31 -14.24 15.41
CA GLU A 62 -1.51 -13.74 16.10
C GLU A 62 -1.40 -12.25 16.43
N ALA A 63 -0.25 -11.80 16.95
CA ALA A 63 -0.03 -10.39 17.22
C ALA A 63 -0.10 -9.50 15.97
N ILE A 64 0.31 -10.01 14.80
CA ILE A 64 0.16 -9.29 13.52
C ILE A 64 -1.33 -9.20 13.16
N ILE A 65 -2.08 -10.30 13.25
CA ILE A 65 -3.52 -10.33 12.96
C ILE A 65 -4.26 -9.32 13.84
N ASP A 66 -3.96 -9.29 15.14
CA ASP A 66 -4.57 -8.37 16.10
C ASP A 66 -4.17 -6.91 15.88
N ALA A 67 -2.95 -6.65 15.38
CA ALA A 67 -2.44 -5.30 15.16
C ALA A 67 -2.92 -4.67 13.83
N LEU A 68 -3.25 -5.48 12.81
CA LEU A 68 -3.68 -4.98 11.50
C LEU A 68 -4.90 -4.03 11.57
N PRO A 69 -5.96 -4.31 12.35
CA PRO A 69 -7.09 -3.38 12.52
C PRO A 69 -6.72 -2.01 13.11
N CYS A 70 -5.55 -1.86 13.73
CA CYS A 70 -5.09 -0.58 14.26
C CYS A 70 -4.61 0.39 13.16
N ILE A 71 -4.42 -0.07 11.92
CA ILE A 71 -4.19 0.80 10.76
C ILE A 71 -5.54 1.28 10.23
N THR A 72 -5.81 2.58 10.39
CA THR A 72 -7.06 3.19 9.96
C THR A 72 -6.94 3.80 8.56
N ALA A 73 -8.09 4.08 7.94
CA ALA A 73 -8.13 4.84 6.69
C ALA A 73 -7.52 6.24 6.84
N GLN A 74 -7.65 6.86 8.02
CA GLN A 74 -7.07 8.16 8.30
C GLN A 74 -5.54 8.10 8.38
N ASP A 75 -4.98 7.05 8.99
CA ASP A 75 -3.54 6.82 8.98
C ASP A 75 -3.02 6.68 7.55
N ALA A 76 -3.67 5.82 6.75
CA ALA A 76 -3.31 5.59 5.37
C ALA A 76 -3.33 6.90 4.56
N LEU A 77 -4.42 7.67 4.63
CA LEU A 77 -4.52 8.97 3.95
C LEU A 77 -3.40 9.91 4.39
N GLY A 78 -3.10 9.98 5.70
CA GLY A 78 -2.02 10.78 6.25
C GLY A 78 -0.66 10.42 5.67
N TRP A 79 -0.34 9.12 5.55
CA TRP A 79 0.93 8.66 4.98
C TRP A 79 1.05 8.93 3.48
N PHE A 80 -0.03 8.73 2.71
CA PHE A 80 -0.04 9.08 1.29
C PHE A 80 0.20 10.59 1.07
N LEU A 81 -0.49 11.44 1.83
CA LEU A 81 -0.30 12.89 1.78
C LEU A 81 1.12 13.30 2.19
N HIS A 82 1.67 12.67 3.25
CA HIS A 82 3.03 12.93 3.71
C HIS A 82 4.09 12.62 2.64
N CYS A 83 3.89 11.56 1.86
CA CYS A 83 4.75 11.19 0.74
C CYS A 83 4.53 12.03 -0.54
N GLY A 84 3.63 13.04 -0.49
CA GLY A 84 3.35 13.92 -1.63
C GLY A 84 2.34 13.37 -2.64
N TYR A 85 1.65 12.26 -2.33
CA TYR A 85 0.59 11.75 -3.18
C TYR A 85 -0.72 12.50 -2.93
N PRO A 86 -1.52 12.76 -3.98
CA PRO A 86 -2.81 13.41 -3.81
C PRO A 86 -3.75 12.52 -2.99
N ALA A 87 -4.63 13.16 -2.21
CA ALA A 87 -5.77 12.45 -1.64
C ALA A 87 -6.57 11.81 -2.79
N PRO A 88 -7.10 10.58 -2.61
CA PRO A 88 -7.93 9.98 -3.63
C PRO A 88 -9.11 10.91 -3.93
N SER A 89 -9.11 11.51 -5.11
CA SER A 89 -10.27 12.22 -5.62
C SER A 89 -11.37 11.19 -5.79
N VAL A 90 -12.54 11.46 -5.20
CA VAL A 90 -13.77 10.74 -5.53
C VAL A 90 -14.11 11.10 -6.98
N HIS A 91 -13.45 10.45 -7.93
CA HIS A 91 -13.92 10.45 -9.30
C HIS A 91 -15.19 9.60 -9.32
N GLN A 92 -16.32 10.28 -9.50
CA GLN A 92 -17.60 9.68 -9.83
C GLN A 92 -17.36 8.59 -10.89
N ARG A 93 -17.85 7.37 -10.61
CA ARG A 93 -17.80 6.26 -11.57
C ARG A 93 -18.23 6.77 -12.93
N ALA A 94 -17.38 6.58 -13.94
CA ALA A 94 -17.75 6.82 -15.32
C ALA A 94 -19.07 6.08 -15.60
N GLN A 95 -20.09 6.81 -16.06
CA GLN A 95 -21.33 6.23 -16.53
C GLN A 95 -20.99 5.31 -17.72
N PRO A 96 -21.62 4.12 -17.83
CA PRO A 96 -21.40 3.26 -19.00
C PRO A 96 -21.84 4.03 -20.26
N LEU A 97 -21.00 4.01 -21.30
CA LEU A 97 -21.37 4.53 -22.62
C LEU A 97 -22.67 3.84 -23.06
N SER A 98 -23.75 4.61 -23.13
CA SER A 98 -24.96 4.22 -23.83
C SER A 98 -24.67 4.24 -25.33
N THR A 99 -24.61 3.05 -25.93
CA THR A 99 -24.59 2.86 -27.38
C THR A 99 -25.94 3.29 -27.97
N PRO A 100 -26.02 4.21 -28.95
CA PRO A 100 -27.25 4.43 -29.68
C PRO A 100 -27.47 3.34 -30.73
N LEU A 101 -28.73 2.93 -30.90
CA LEU A 101 -29.25 2.24 -32.09
C LEU A 101 -29.41 3.23 -33.24
#